data_AF-A0A224VLE1-F1
#
_entry.id   AF-A0A224VLE1-F1
#
_cell.length_a   1.000
_cell.length_b   1.000
_cell.length_c   1.000
_cell.angle_alpha   90.00
_cell.angle_beta   90.00
_cell.angle_gamma   90.00
#
_symmetry.space_group_name_H-M   'P 1'
#
loop_
_entity.id
_entity.type
_entity.pdbx_description
1 polymer ?
#
loop_
_entity_poly.entity_id
_entity_poly.type
_entity_poly.pdbx_seq_one_letter_code
_entity_poly.pdbx_strand_id
1 'polypeptide(L)'
;MATLKEIISEAKVNNDFIYRGCAYESYDLVPTLARKLGAGRLNQDISFGQYDIYAAIVENAAKRGYREVNMNGNSNELSQHYGIDTSYLDWSYSVYVALYFAFTSYIKQFVDEKILDQDIDICKMYCLRDDFNKHKYCIYRLNKTLYAELKKQYPKLPLIVYDTDHKNKRMESQQGLLSSIDTNNVAQGSKVQDSQIQILVDWLHSNNSSDSLEKKDNKYLWKNETLLEKITYKLPQRDRNCLQKYLQENGVTSTKLFPDFEGVKKNIEFSEDYNILRDWEIAYQEAPLHSNFIAKEDLLKMANGDQKVIDSRLNTDQLKEGEFFLFH
;
A
#
# COMPACT_ATOMS: atom_id res chain seq x y z
N MET A 1 -18.64 2.00 0.89
CA MET A 1 -17.24 2.31 1.21
C MET A 1 -17.20 2.71 2.67
N ALA A 2 -16.34 2.10 3.47
CA ALA A 2 -16.19 2.47 4.88
C ALA A 2 -15.47 3.82 4.99
N THR A 3 -15.81 4.63 5.99
CA THR A 3 -15.05 5.84 6.31
C THR A 3 -13.81 5.48 7.13
N LEU A 4 -12.74 6.28 7.01
CA LEU A 4 -11.53 6.09 7.83
C LEU A 4 -11.86 6.05 9.33
N LYS A 5 -12.84 6.84 9.76
CA LYS A 5 -13.33 6.89 11.15
C LYS A 5 -13.97 5.57 11.59
N GLU A 6 -14.77 4.94 10.73
CA GLU A 6 -15.36 3.62 11.01
C GLU A 6 -14.26 2.57 11.18
N ILE A 7 -13.29 2.52 10.26
CA ILE A 7 -12.16 1.58 10.30
C ILE A 7 -11.39 1.69 11.63
N ILE A 8 -11.04 2.92 12.03
CA ILE A 8 -10.31 3.16 13.28
C ILE A 8 -11.18 2.85 14.50
N SER A 9 -12.47 3.19 14.47
CA SER A 9 -13.37 2.97 15.61
C SER A 9 -13.59 1.49 15.85
N GLU A 10 -13.78 0.70 14.79
CA GLU A 10 -13.92 -0.74 14.89
C GLU A 10 -12.63 -1.40 15.41
N ALA A 11 -11.48 -0.99 14.88
CA ALA A 11 -10.18 -1.51 15.31
C ALA A 11 -9.84 -1.22 16.79
N LYS A 12 -10.39 -0.14 17.37
CA LYS A 12 -10.23 0.15 18.81
C LYS A 12 -11.01 -0.80 19.71
N VAL A 13 -12.11 -1.36 19.21
CA VAL A 13 -13.00 -2.23 19.99
C VAL A 13 -12.67 -3.70 19.75
N ASN A 14 -12.17 -4.04 18.56
CA ASN A 14 -11.87 -5.41 18.17
C ASN A 14 -10.37 -5.64 17.97
N ASN A 15 -9.78 -6.36 18.93
CA ASN A 15 -8.35 -6.72 18.94
C ASN A 15 -8.07 -8.09 18.29
N ASP A 16 -9.07 -8.74 17.70
CA ASP A 16 -8.91 -10.04 17.03
C ASP A 16 -8.35 -9.91 15.62
N PHE A 17 -8.24 -8.70 15.09
CA PHE A 17 -7.73 -8.46 13.75
C PHE A 17 -6.27 -8.03 13.74
N ILE A 18 -5.55 -8.54 12.73
CA ILE A 18 -4.29 -7.95 12.26
C ILE A 18 -4.53 -7.25 10.93
N TYR A 19 -3.71 -6.25 10.63
CA TYR A 19 -3.95 -5.30 9.55
C TYR A 19 -2.75 -5.21 8.61
N ARG A 20 -3.01 -5.09 7.32
CA ARG A 20 -2.00 -4.75 6.31
C ARG A 20 -2.48 -3.57 5.48
N GLY A 21 -1.67 -2.51 5.47
CA GLY A 21 -1.91 -1.33 4.64
C GLY A 21 -1.38 -1.54 3.23
N CYS A 22 -2.14 -1.12 2.24
CA CYS A 22 -1.74 -1.14 0.84
C CYS A 22 -2.08 0.21 0.20
N ALA A 23 -1.08 0.76 -0.51
CA ALA A 23 -1.26 2.03 -1.20
C ALA A 23 -2.39 1.97 -2.22
N TYR A 24 -2.52 0.90 -3.01
CA TYR A 24 -3.49 0.83 -4.10
C TYR A 24 -4.54 -0.25 -3.90
N GLU A 25 -5.79 0.02 -4.31
CA GLU A 25 -6.86 -0.99 -4.31
C GLU A 25 -6.59 -2.20 -5.21
N SER A 26 -5.71 -2.05 -6.20
CA SER A 26 -5.28 -3.13 -7.10
C SER A 26 -4.28 -4.08 -6.44
N TYR A 27 -3.65 -3.68 -5.32
CA TYR A 27 -2.68 -4.54 -4.64
C TYR A 27 -3.39 -5.72 -3.99
N ASP A 28 -2.79 -6.89 -4.18
CA ASP A 28 -3.23 -8.14 -3.57
C ASP A 28 -2.18 -8.66 -2.59
N LEU A 29 -2.53 -9.70 -1.83
CA LEU A 29 -1.63 -10.35 -0.87
C LEU A 29 -0.60 -11.24 -1.59
N VAL A 30 0.24 -10.64 -2.43
CA VAL A 30 1.31 -11.32 -3.17
C VAL A 30 2.66 -10.76 -2.71
N PRO A 31 3.61 -11.56 -2.21
CA PRO A 31 4.91 -11.07 -1.75
C PRO A 31 5.72 -10.32 -2.81
N THR A 32 6.57 -9.39 -2.40
CA THR A 32 7.35 -8.55 -3.35
C THR A 32 8.25 -9.38 -4.25
N LEU A 33 8.89 -10.43 -3.72
CA LEU A 33 9.70 -11.36 -4.52
C LEU A 33 8.86 -12.04 -5.62
N ALA A 34 7.67 -12.53 -5.26
CA ALA A 34 6.75 -13.17 -6.21
C ALA A 34 6.31 -12.19 -7.31
N ARG A 35 5.98 -10.94 -6.93
CA ARG A 35 5.62 -9.88 -7.89
C ARG A 35 6.76 -9.59 -8.87
N LYS A 36 8.00 -9.44 -8.39
CA LYS A 36 9.15 -9.11 -9.23
C LYS A 36 9.57 -10.25 -10.15
N LEU A 37 9.50 -11.50 -9.68
CA LEU A 37 9.79 -12.65 -10.54
C LEU A 37 8.72 -12.83 -11.62
N GLY A 38 7.46 -12.50 -11.34
CA GLY A 38 6.38 -12.48 -12.33
C GLY A 38 6.41 -11.29 -13.29
N ALA A 39 6.88 -10.12 -12.85
CA ALA A 39 6.96 -8.89 -13.65
C ALA A 39 8.29 -8.69 -14.41
N GLY A 40 9.29 -9.55 -14.15
CA GLY A 40 10.64 -9.46 -14.73
C GLY A 40 10.79 -10.16 -16.09
N ARG A 41 11.97 -9.98 -16.71
CA ARG A 41 12.43 -10.39 -18.06
C ARG A 41 12.04 -11.79 -18.59
N LEU A 42 11.47 -12.67 -17.77
CA LEU A 42 11.18 -14.06 -18.14
C LEU A 42 9.74 -14.27 -18.62
N ASN A 43 8.75 -13.44 -18.25
CA ASN A 43 7.32 -13.63 -18.61
C ASN A 43 6.88 -15.12 -18.59
N GLN A 44 7.42 -15.89 -17.65
CA GLN A 44 7.25 -17.33 -17.55
C GLN A 44 6.64 -17.64 -16.19
N ASP A 45 5.67 -18.55 -16.20
CA ASP A 45 5.13 -19.14 -14.99
C ASP A 45 6.29 -19.82 -14.24
N ILE A 46 6.76 -19.19 -13.16
CA ILE A 46 7.77 -19.78 -12.28
C ILE A 46 7.12 -20.83 -11.38
N SER A 47 7.76 -21.99 -11.29
CA SER A 47 7.33 -23.03 -10.37
C SER A 47 7.63 -22.63 -8.91
N PHE A 48 6.89 -23.20 -7.97
CA PHE A 48 7.17 -23.05 -6.54
C PHE A 48 8.58 -23.52 -6.16
N GLY A 49 9.10 -24.58 -6.78
CA GLY A 49 10.48 -25.03 -6.56
C GLY A 49 11.54 -24.00 -6.99
N GLN A 50 11.32 -23.30 -8.11
CA GLN A 50 12.21 -22.19 -8.50
C GLN A 50 12.08 -21.01 -7.54
N TYR A 51 10.85 -20.70 -7.12
CA TYR A 51 10.59 -19.65 -6.15
C TYR A 51 11.34 -19.87 -4.83
N ASP A 52 11.33 -21.11 -4.32
CA ASP A 52 12.05 -21.49 -3.10
C ASP A 52 13.56 -21.31 -3.24
N ILE A 53 14.12 -21.64 -4.40
CA ILE A 53 15.54 -21.40 -4.69
C ILE A 53 15.85 -19.90 -4.64
N TYR A 54 15.03 -19.06 -5.29
CA TYR A 54 15.23 -17.61 -5.26
C TYR A 54 15.10 -17.05 -3.84
N ALA A 55 14.08 -17.47 -3.09
CA ALA A 55 13.87 -17.06 -1.71
C ALA A 55 15.08 -17.43 -0.83
N ALA A 56 15.60 -18.65 -0.97
CA ALA A 56 16.78 -19.11 -0.25
C ALA A 56 18.05 -18.31 -0.62
N ILE A 57 18.22 -17.95 -1.90
CA ILE A 57 19.35 -17.11 -2.34
C ILE A 57 19.29 -15.73 -1.69
N VAL A 58 18.12 -15.09 -1.71
CA VAL A 58 17.90 -13.77 -1.10
C VAL A 58 18.15 -13.84 0.41
N GLU A 59 17.59 -14.84 1.09
CA GLU A 59 17.80 -15.05 2.52
C GLU A 59 19.27 -15.26 2.86
N ASN A 60 19.99 -16.10 2.10
CA ASN A 60 21.41 -16.36 2.35
C ASN A 60 22.30 -15.13 2.05
N ALA A 61 21.94 -14.31 1.08
CA ALA A 61 22.59 -13.03 0.84
C ALA A 61 22.38 -12.06 2.01
N ALA A 62 21.14 -11.92 2.48
CA ALA A 62 20.80 -11.07 3.62
C ALA A 62 21.49 -11.54 4.91
N LYS A 63 21.48 -12.86 5.21
CA LYS A 63 22.20 -13.44 6.36
C LYS A 63 23.67 -13.07 6.37
N ARG A 64 24.35 -13.08 5.21
CA ARG A 64 25.75 -12.68 5.11
C ARG A 64 25.92 -11.19 5.43
N GLY A 65 25.14 -10.33 4.80
CA GLY A 65 25.19 -8.88 5.06
C GLY A 65 24.93 -8.53 6.53
N TYR A 66 23.93 -9.15 7.16
CA TYR A 66 23.62 -8.91 8.58
C TYR A 66 24.71 -9.40 9.54
N ARG A 67 25.41 -10.49 9.21
CA ARG A 67 26.57 -10.95 9.98
C ARG A 67 27.73 -9.96 9.89
N GLU A 68 27.98 -9.39 8.72
CA GLU A 68 29.06 -8.41 8.52
C GLU A 68 28.89 -7.16 9.38
N VAL A 69 27.64 -6.75 9.64
CA VAL A 69 27.31 -5.59 10.49
C VAL A 69 26.90 -5.95 11.92
N ASN A 70 27.08 -7.22 12.33
CA ASN A 70 26.69 -7.74 13.65
C ASN A 70 25.24 -7.43 14.06
N MET A 71 24.30 -7.49 13.11
CA MET A 71 22.89 -7.23 13.39
C MET A 71 22.20 -8.48 13.91
N ASN A 72 21.51 -8.34 15.05
CA ASN A 72 20.76 -9.41 15.70
C ASN A 72 19.32 -9.48 15.18
N GLY A 73 18.81 -10.69 14.99
CA GLY A 73 17.43 -10.97 14.57
C GLY A 73 17.35 -12.06 13.50
N ASN A 74 16.15 -12.57 13.26
CA ASN A 74 15.87 -13.44 12.12
C ASN A 74 16.11 -12.70 10.80
N SER A 75 16.94 -13.27 9.92
CA SER A 75 17.27 -12.65 8.64
C SER A 75 16.07 -12.37 7.76
N ASN A 76 15.03 -13.20 7.80
CA ASN A 76 13.84 -13.02 6.96
C ASN A 76 13.02 -11.83 7.43
N GLU A 77 12.90 -11.69 8.75
CA GLU A 77 12.22 -10.57 9.37
C GLU A 77 12.99 -9.27 9.13
N LEU A 78 14.30 -9.26 9.39
CA LEU A 78 15.17 -8.13 9.07
C LEU A 78 15.07 -7.76 7.58
N SER A 79 15.14 -8.74 6.68
CA SER A 79 15.06 -8.52 5.23
C SER A 79 13.78 -7.77 4.84
N GLN A 80 12.63 -8.21 5.36
CA GLN A 80 11.36 -7.54 5.11
C GLN A 80 11.37 -6.10 5.64
N HIS A 81 11.88 -5.87 6.85
CA HIS A 81 11.89 -4.56 7.49
C HIS A 81 12.94 -3.57 6.94
N TYR A 82 13.93 -4.06 6.20
CA TYR A 82 14.92 -3.25 5.48
C TYR A 82 14.64 -3.16 3.96
N GLY A 83 13.46 -3.61 3.51
CA GLY A 83 13.01 -3.44 2.12
C GLY A 83 13.68 -4.37 1.11
N ILE A 84 14.22 -5.50 1.56
CA ILE A 84 14.70 -6.57 0.67
C ILE A 84 13.47 -7.30 0.10
N ASP A 85 13.54 -7.72 -1.16
CA ASP A 85 12.46 -8.45 -1.81
C ASP A 85 12.32 -9.86 -1.23
N THR A 86 11.42 -10.04 -0.26
CA THR A 86 11.23 -11.33 0.41
C THR A 86 9.98 -12.09 -0.07
N SER A 87 9.87 -13.35 0.38
CA SER A 87 8.68 -14.19 0.24
C SER A 87 7.59 -13.90 1.29
N TYR A 88 7.77 -12.86 2.10
CA TYR A 88 6.88 -12.50 3.19
C TYR A 88 6.02 -11.27 2.86
N LEU A 89 4.87 -11.20 3.52
CA LEU A 89 4.07 -10.00 3.65
C LEU A 89 4.10 -9.53 5.10
N ASP A 90 4.25 -8.22 5.29
CA ASP A 90 4.14 -7.53 6.56
C ASP A 90 2.68 -7.29 6.98
N TRP A 91 2.38 -7.61 8.22
CA TRP A 91 1.13 -7.29 8.91
C TRP A 91 1.46 -6.56 10.21
N SER A 92 0.48 -5.87 10.77
CA SER A 92 0.61 -5.20 12.07
C SER A 92 -0.62 -5.45 12.93
N TYR A 93 -0.40 -5.57 14.24
CA TYR A 93 -1.48 -5.50 15.22
C TYR A 93 -2.14 -4.12 15.28
N SER A 94 -1.47 -3.08 14.80
CA SER A 94 -1.96 -1.69 14.84
C SER A 94 -2.53 -1.26 13.50
N VAL A 95 -3.83 -0.94 13.48
CA VAL A 95 -4.48 -0.31 12.31
C VAL A 95 -3.78 1.00 11.90
N TYR A 96 -3.20 1.73 12.86
CA TYR A 96 -2.49 2.99 12.59
C TYR A 96 -1.19 2.74 11.84
N VAL A 97 -0.46 1.67 12.18
CA VAL A 97 0.75 1.29 11.44
C VAL A 97 0.40 0.88 10.01
N ALA A 98 -0.67 0.08 9.83
CA ALA A 98 -1.18 -0.25 8.50
C ALA A 98 -1.56 1.01 7.71
N LEU A 99 -2.29 1.94 8.32
CA LEU A 99 -2.65 3.22 7.70
C LEU A 99 -1.42 4.04 7.30
N TYR A 100 -0.40 4.11 8.15
CA TYR A 100 0.85 4.79 7.86
C TYR A 100 1.51 4.21 6.60
N PHE A 101 1.62 2.89 6.49
CA PHE A 101 2.23 2.27 5.31
C PHE A 101 1.42 2.49 4.04
N ALA A 102 0.09 2.31 4.09
CA ALA A 102 -0.78 2.59 2.94
C ALA A 102 -0.62 4.03 2.44
N PHE A 103 -0.58 4.98 3.39
CA PHE A 103 -0.57 6.40 3.10
C PHE A 103 0.79 6.90 2.58
N THR A 104 1.87 6.59 3.30
CA THR A 104 3.22 7.04 2.94
C THR A 104 3.72 6.43 1.64
N SER A 105 3.41 5.15 1.39
CA SER A 105 3.77 4.50 0.12
C SER A 105 3.08 5.13 -1.09
N TYR A 106 1.80 5.51 -0.96
CA TYR A 106 1.10 6.19 -2.06
C TYR A 106 1.68 7.57 -2.34
N ILE A 107 1.91 8.38 -1.29
CA ILE A 107 2.48 9.72 -1.47
C ILE A 107 3.81 9.64 -2.18
N LYS A 108 4.72 8.80 -1.68
CA LYS A 108 6.04 8.64 -2.28
C LYS A 108 5.94 8.28 -3.76
N GLN A 109 5.15 7.24 -4.09
CA GLN A 109 4.99 6.80 -5.47
C GLN A 109 4.36 7.89 -6.35
N PHE A 110 3.38 8.64 -5.84
CA PHE A 110 2.77 9.73 -6.59
C PHE A 110 3.75 10.87 -6.87
N VAL A 111 4.55 11.28 -5.88
CA VAL A 111 5.55 12.35 -6.06
C VAL A 111 6.64 11.91 -7.04
N ASP A 112 7.20 10.71 -6.85
CA ASP A 112 8.25 10.14 -7.70
C ASP A 112 7.76 10.05 -9.17
N GLU A 113 6.55 9.54 -9.43
CA GLU A 113 6.08 9.28 -10.80
C GLU A 113 5.45 10.50 -11.50
N LYS A 114 4.87 11.44 -10.74
CA LYS A 114 4.01 12.50 -11.31
C LYS A 114 4.54 13.90 -11.14
N ILE A 115 5.45 14.13 -10.18
CA ILE A 115 5.91 15.46 -9.82
C ILE A 115 7.35 15.68 -10.26
N LEU A 116 8.27 14.88 -9.74
CA LEU A 116 9.71 15.15 -9.90
C LEU A 116 10.21 15.01 -11.34
N ASP A 117 9.50 14.25 -12.17
CA ASP A 117 9.88 13.97 -13.56
C ASP A 117 9.29 14.96 -14.59
N GLN A 118 8.61 16.03 -14.18
CA GLN A 118 7.77 16.80 -15.10
C GLN A 118 7.81 18.32 -14.89
N ASP A 119 7.78 19.09 -15.99
CA ASP A 119 7.34 20.49 -15.94
C ASP A 119 5.85 20.52 -15.59
N ILE A 120 5.50 21.31 -14.56
CA ILE A 120 4.15 21.38 -13.98
C ILE A 120 3.64 22.79 -14.12
N ASP A 121 2.74 22.99 -15.08
CA ASP A 121 1.91 24.19 -15.14
C ASP A 121 0.65 24.06 -14.28
N ILE A 122 -0.08 25.16 -14.19
CA ILE A 122 -1.32 25.27 -13.42
C ILE A 122 -2.42 24.28 -13.88
N CYS A 123 -2.54 24.00 -15.19
CA CYS A 123 -3.54 23.06 -15.72
C CYS A 123 -3.20 21.61 -15.35
N LYS A 124 -1.93 21.26 -15.45
CA LYS A 124 -1.40 19.95 -15.06
C LYS A 124 -1.54 19.72 -13.56
N MET A 125 -1.24 20.74 -12.76
CA MET A 125 -1.45 20.71 -11.31
C MET A 125 -2.92 20.41 -10.97
N TYR A 126 -3.87 21.01 -11.69
CA TYR A 126 -5.31 20.74 -11.52
C TYR A 126 -5.66 19.27 -11.80
N CYS A 127 -5.14 18.72 -12.91
CA CYS A 127 -5.38 17.33 -13.29
C CYS A 127 -4.79 16.35 -12.27
N LEU A 128 -3.57 16.60 -11.82
CA LEU A 128 -2.87 15.80 -10.82
C LEU A 128 -3.61 15.81 -9.47
N ARG A 129 -4.17 16.95 -9.04
CA ARG A 129 -4.98 17.01 -7.81
C ARG A 129 -6.23 16.16 -7.90
N ASP A 130 -6.94 16.20 -9.03
CA ASP A 130 -8.13 15.38 -9.24
C ASP A 130 -7.76 13.88 -9.23
N ASP A 131 -6.66 13.49 -9.89
CA ASP A 131 -6.13 12.13 -9.81
C ASP A 131 -5.76 11.73 -8.38
N PHE A 132 -5.11 12.64 -7.65
CA PHE A 132 -4.70 12.42 -6.27
C PHE A 132 -5.88 12.20 -5.32
N ASN A 133 -7.00 12.89 -5.54
CA ASN A 133 -8.22 12.76 -4.72
C ASN A 133 -9.13 11.60 -5.16
N LYS A 134 -9.00 11.11 -6.39
CA LYS A 134 -9.70 9.91 -6.87
C LYS A 134 -9.09 8.62 -6.34
N HIS A 135 -7.85 8.68 -5.88
CA HIS A 135 -7.13 7.54 -5.36
C HIS A 135 -7.86 6.84 -4.21
N LYS A 136 -7.77 5.51 -4.23
CA LYS A 136 -8.36 4.64 -3.22
C LYS A 136 -7.26 3.79 -2.60
N TYR A 137 -7.23 3.87 -1.28
CA TYR A 137 -6.37 3.08 -0.42
C TYR A 137 -7.04 1.75 -0.10
N CYS A 138 -6.23 0.81 0.40
CA CYS A 138 -6.68 -0.51 0.79
C CYS A 138 -6.12 -0.91 2.14
N ILE A 139 -6.95 -1.51 3.00
CA ILE A 139 -6.52 -2.23 4.20
C ILE A 139 -7.06 -3.64 4.12
N TYR A 140 -6.18 -4.62 4.29
CA TYR A 140 -6.57 -5.98 4.61
C TYR A 140 -6.66 -6.12 6.12
N ARG A 141 -7.70 -6.80 6.60
CA ARG A 141 -7.79 -7.26 7.98
C ARG A 141 -8.03 -8.77 8.03
N LEU A 142 -7.25 -9.47 8.84
CA LEU A 142 -7.35 -10.91 9.06
C LEU A 142 -7.72 -11.19 10.51
N ASN A 143 -8.79 -11.96 10.74
CA ASN A 143 -9.20 -12.41 12.07
C ASN A 143 -8.23 -13.50 12.55
N LYS A 144 -7.37 -13.16 13.52
CA LYS A 144 -6.31 -14.03 14.03
C LYS A 144 -6.87 -15.20 14.85
N THR A 145 -7.98 -14.99 15.56
CA THR A 145 -8.65 -16.01 16.38
C THR A 145 -9.23 -17.07 15.46
N LEU A 146 -9.98 -16.64 14.44
CA LEU A 146 -10.57 -17.52 13.46
C LEU A 146 -9.50 -18.25 12.61
N TYR A 147 -8.42 -17.54 12.27
CA TYR A 147 -7.28 -18.16 11.59
C TYR A 147 -6.58 -19.22 12.47
N ALA A 148 -6.42 -18.98 13.76
CA ALA A 148 -5.85 -19.96 14.69
C ALA A 148 -6.72 -21.22 14.81
N GLU A 149 -8.05 -21.06 14.82
CA GLU A 149 -9.00 -22.17 14.77
C GLU A 149 -8.89 -22.96 13.47
N LEU A 150 -8.83 -22.27 12.33
CA LEU A 150 -8.62 -22.89 11.02
C LEU A 150 -7.30 -23.69 11.00
N LYS A 151 -6.21 -23.12 11.52
CA LYS A 151 -4.89 -23.80 11.61
C LYS A 151 -4.90 -24.98 12.57
N LYS A 152 -5.67 -24.92 13.64
CA LYS A 152 -5.88 -26.05 14.56
C LYS A 152 -6.64 -27.19 13.89
N GLN A 153 -7.68 -26.86 13.12
CA GLN A 153 -8.45 -27.84 12.34
C GLN A 153 -7.61 -28.44 11.20
N TYR A 154 -6.74 -27.62 10.59
CA TYR A 154 -5.90 -27.98 9.45
C TYR A 154 -4.42 -27.65 9.71
N PRO A 155 -3.65 -28.52 10.37
CA PRO A 155 -2.24 -28.22 10.69
C PRO A 155 -1.36 -27.96 9.45
N LYS A 156 -1.71 -28.53 8.30
CA LYS A 156 -0.99 -28.40 7.02
C LYS A 156 -1.44 -27.25 6.13
N LEU A 157 -2.13 -26.23 6.66
CA LEU A 157 -2.51 -25.07 5.82
C LEU A 157 -1.27 -24.44 5.16
N PRO A 158 -1.38 -24.06 3.87
CA PRO A 158 -0.30 -23.37 3.16
C PRO A 158 -0.02 -22.00 3.73
N LEU A 159 -1.05 -21.26 4.13
CA LEU A 159 -0.85 -19.96 4.77
C LEU A 159 -0.17 -20.17 6.13
N ILE A 160 0.95 -19.48 6.32
CA ILE A 160 1.67 -19.37 7.58
C ILE A 160 1.59 -17.91 8.01
N VAL A 161 1.24 -17.67 9.27
CA VAL A 161 1.25 -16.35 9.91
C VAL A 161 1.98 -16.52 11.23
N TYR A 162 2.96 -15.66 11.52
CA TYR A 162 3.76 -15.75 12.73
C TYR A 162 4.24 -14.38 13.21
N ASP A 163 4.43 -14.26 14.52
CA ASP A 163 4.98 -13.08 15.16
C ASP A 163 6.48 -12.93 14.88
N THR A 164 6.92 -11.69 14.71
CA THR A 164 8.35 -11.38 14.63
C THR A 164 9.08 -11.66 15.95
N ASP A 165 10.38 -11.95 15.91
CA ASP A 165 11.19 -12.31 17.09
C ASP A 165 11.46 -11.16 18.07
N HIS A 166 11.03 -9.94 17.71
CA HIS A 166 11.21 -8.69 18.46
C HIS A 166 12.65 -8.38 18.90
N LYS A 167 13.67 -9.03 18.34
CA LYS A 167 15.09 -8.77 18.67
C LYS A 167 15.60 -7.47 18.06
N ASN A 168 14.94 -6.98 17.01
CA ASN A 168 15.23 -5.71 16.37
C ASN A 168 14.18 -4.66 16.76
N LYS A 169 14.64 -3.46 17.13
CA LYS A 169 13.76 -2.35 17.54
C LYS A 169 12.75 -1.94 16.46
N ARG A 170 13.05 -2.13 15.17
CA ARG A 170 12.08 -1.90 14.06
C ARG A 170 10.88 -2.83 14.19
N MET A 171 11.12 -4.11 14.43
CA MET A 171 10.07 -5.13 14.53
C MET A 171 9.16 -4.89 15.73
N GLU A 172 9.76 -4.53 16.87
CA GLU A 172 9.02 -4.08 18.06
C GLU A 172 8.17 -2.84 17.75
N SER A 173 8.76 -1.83 17.12
CA SER A 173 8.07 -0.55 16.85
C SER A 173 6.94 -0.65 15.84
N GLN A 174 7.06 -1.55 14.86
CA GLN A 174 6.04 -1.77 13.82
C GLN A 174 4.93 -2.74 14.28
N GLN A 175 5.07 -3.36 15.45
CA GLN A 175 4.14 -4.38 15.96
C GLN A 175 3.88 -5.46 14.91
N GLY A 176 4.98 -5.92 14.30
CA GLY A 176 4.95 -6.69 13.06
C GLY A 176 4.59 -8.15 13.23
N LEU A 177 3.85 -8.69 12.27
CA LEU A 177 3.77 -10.11 11.98
C LEU A 177 4.13 -10.31 10.51
N LEU A 178 4.48 -11.55 10.16
CA LEU A 178 4.72 -11.92 8.78
C LEU A 178 3.77 -13.03 8.34
N SER A 179 3.43 -13.02 7.05
CA SER A 179 2.77 -14.14 6.39
C SER A 179 3.53 -14.63 5.17
N SER A 180 3.53 -15.95 4.96
CA SER A 180 4.13 -16.64 3.83
C SER A 180 3.28 -17.84 3.41
N ILE A 181 3.67 -18.47 2.30
CA ILE A 181 3.08 -19.72 1.83
C ILE A 181 4.09 -20.84 2.03
N ASP A 182 3.64 -21.95 2.63
CA ASP A 182 4.32 -23.23 2.56
C ASP A 182 4.11 -23.83 1.17
N THR A 183 5.14 -23.71 0.35
CA THR A 183 5.17 -24.16 -1.05
C THR A 183 4.99 -25.67 -1.21
N ASN A 184 5.23 -26.45 -0.16
CA ASN A 184 5.02 -27.90 -0.17
C ASN A 184 3.55 -28.29 0.04
N ASN A 185 2.73 -27.36 0.53
CA ASN A 185 1.34 -27.60 0.91
C ASN A 185 0.38 -26.75 0.07
N VAL A 186 0.68 -26.52 -1.21
CA VAL A 186 -0.21 -25.78 -2.13
C VAL A 186 -1.08 -26.71 -2.97
N ALA A 187 -2.22 -26.22 -3.47
CA ALA A 187 -3.05 -26.98 -4.39
C ALA A 187 -2.38 -27.13 -5.77
N GLN A 188 -2.75 -28.18 -6.51
CA GLN A 188 -2.30 -28.34 -7.88
C GLN A 188 -2.86 -27.21 -8.75
N GLY A 189 -1.99 -26.56 -9.52
CA GLY A 189 -2.36 -25.45 -10.41
C GLY A 189 -2.26 -24.06 -9.78
N SER A 190 -2.04 -23.96 -8.47
CA SER A 190 -1.71 -22.66 -7.84
C SER A 190 -0.43 -22.07 -8.44
N LYS A 191 -0.40 -20.75 -8.53
CA LYS A 191 0.74 -19.98 -9.02
C LYS A 191 1.39 -19.18 -7.89
N VAL A 192 2.69 -18.93 -8.02
CA VAL A 192 3.46 -18.12 -7.07
C VAL A 192 2.93 -16.68 -6.99
N GLN A 193 2.36 -16.18 -8.08
CA GLN A 193 1.77 -14.85 -8.20
C GLN A 193 0.33 -14.78 -7.69
N ASP A 194 -0.28 -15.91 -7.33
CA ASP A 194 -1.61 -15.88 -6.74
C ASP A 194 -1.55 -15.23 -5.35
N SER A 195 -2.63 -14.56 -5.00
CA SER A 195 -2.80 -14.00 -3.65
C SER A 195 -2.70 -15.11 -2.61
N GLN A 196 -2.02 -14.86 -1.50
CA GLN A 196 -1.87 -15.83 -0.42
C GLN A 196 -3.21 -16.35 0.09
N ILE A 197 -4.25 -15.51 0.11
CA ILE A 197 -5.61 -15.95 0.48
C ILE A 197 -6.24 -16.84 -0.59
N GLN A 198 -5.97 -16.61 -1.86
CA GLN A 198 -6.48 -17.45 -2.94
C GLN A 198 -5.82 -18.83 -2.91
N ILE A 199 -4.51 -18.90 -2.67
CA ILE A 199 -3.81 -20.17 -2.48
C ILE A 199 -4.42 -20.96 -1.31
N LEU A 200 -4.77 -20.29 -0.21
CA LEU A 200 -5.46 -20.90 0.91
C LEU A 200 -6.86 -21.44 0.54
N VAL A 201 -7.65 -20.66 -0.21
CA VAL A 201 -8.98 -21.05 -0.72
C VAL A 201 -8.86 -22.30 -1.59
N ASP A 202 -7.95 -22.29 -2.55
CA ASP A 202 -7.75 -23.39 -3.51
C ASP A 202 -7.30 -24.66 -2.79
N TRP A 203 -6.42 -24.51 -1.78
CA TRP A 203 -5.98 -25.63 -0.96
C TRP A 203 -7.11 -26.23 -0.12
N LEU A 204 -7.94 -25.41 0.52
CA LEU A 204 -9.08 -25.89 1.31
C LEU A 204 -10.06 -26.65 0.42
N HIS A 205 -10.40 -26.09 -0.74
CA HIS A 205 -11.28 -26.74 -1.70
C HIS A 205 -10.73 -28.08 -2.18
N SER A 206 -9.43 -28.17 -2.45
CA SER A 206 -8.78 -29.39 -2.97
C SER A 206 -8.62 -30.48 -1.92
N ASN A 207 -8.45 -30.11 -0.65
CA ASN A 207 -8.13 -31.06 0.42
C ASN A 207 -9.33 -31.41 1.31
N ASN A 208 -10.37 -30.57 1.33
CA ASN A 208 -11.52 -30.70 2.24
C ASN A 208 -12.82 -30.31 1.55
N SER A 209 -13.49 -31.25 0.90
CA SER A 209 -14.75 -30.99 0.18
C SER A 209 -15.92 -30.53 1.06
N SER A 210 -15.83 -30.74 2.39
CA SER A 210 -16.86 -30.35 3.36
C SER A 210 -16.64 -28.98 4.00
N ASP A 211 -15.50 -28.32 3.75
CA ASP A 211 -15.18 -27.00 4.32
C ASP A 211 -14.67 -26.08 3.21
N SER A 212 -14.92 -24.78 3.33
CA SER A 212 -14.52 -23.82 2.30
C SER A 212 -14.42 -22.41 2.84
N LEU A 213 -13.64 -21.58 2.15
CA LEU A 213 -13.67 -20.14 2.32
C LEU A 213 -14.56 -19.54 1.25
N GLU A 214 -15.75 -19.11 1.65
CA GLU A 214 -16.69 -18.46 0.75
C GLU A 214 -16.25 -17.02 0.48
N LYS A 215 -16.03 -16.69 -0.79
CA LYS A 215 -15.77 -15.31 -1.21
C LYS A 215 -17.09 -14.59 -1.43
N LYS A 216 -17.36 -13.58 -0.61
CA LYS A 216 -18.51 -12.69 -0.77
C LYS A 216 -18.03 -11.24 -0.83
N ASP A 217 -18.20 -10.62 -1.98
CA ASP A 217 -17.71 -9.27 -2.27
C ASP A 217 -16.21 -9.12 -1.97
N ASN A 218 -15.87 -8.33 -0.96
CA ASN A 218 -14.53 -8.03 -0.49
C ASN A 218 -14.10 -8.88 0.73
N LYS A 219 -14.88 -9.91 1.08
CA LYS A 219 -14.68 -10.76 2.25
C LYS A 219 -14.45 -12.22 1.87
N TYR A 220 -13.67 -12.89 2.69
CA TYR A 220 -13.55 -14.35 2.74
C TYR A 220 -14.13 -14.81 4.07
N LEU A 221 -15.17 -15.63 4.01
CA LEU A 221 -15.89 -16.13 5.16
C LEU A 221 -15.52 -17.59 5.44
N TRP A 222 -15.31 -17.91 6.71
CA TRP A 222 -15.20 -19.28 7.19
C TRP A 222 -16.27 -19.50 8.25
N LYS A 223 -17.08 -20.56 8.12
CA LYS A 223 -18.20 -20.85 9.04
C LYS A 223 -19.15 -19.65 9.27
N ASN A 224 -19.41 -18.88 8.21
CA ASN A 224 -20.21 -17.64 8.22
C ASN A 224 -19.58 -16.45 9.00
N GLU A 225 -18.35 -16.58 9.47
CA GLU A 225 -17.59 -15.50 10.10
C GLU A 225 -16.54 -14.94 9.14
N THR A 226 -16.24 -13.65 9.24
CA THR A 226 -15.27 -12.99 8.35
C THR A 226 -13.84 -13.36 8.78
N LEU A 227 -13.17 -14.19 7.97
CA LEU A 227 -11.76 -14.52 8.15
C LEU A 227 -10.86 -13.39 7.66
N LEU A 228 -11.08 -12.96 6.41
CA LEU A 228 -10.31 -11.87 5.80
C LEU A 228 -11.27 -10.89 5.13
N GLU A 229 -11.00 -9.59 5.28
CA GLU A 229 -11.69 -8.54 4.53
C GLU A 229 -10.69 -7.57 3.90
N LYS A 230 -10.97 -7.19 2.65
CA LYS A 230 -10.30 -6.10 1.94
C LYS A 230 -11.15 -4.83 2.00
N ILE A 231 -10.78 -3.87 2.84
CA ILE A 231 -11.49 -2.60 2.99
C ILE A 231 -10.87 -1.57 2.04
N THR A 232 -11.68 -1.00 1.14
CA THR A 232 -11.26 0.10 0.27
C THR A 232 -11.90 1.42 0.72
N TYR A 233 -11.10 2.48 0.74
CA TYR A 233 -11.55 3.80 1.16
C TYR A 233 -10.83 4.90 0.37
N LYS A 234 -11.50 6.04 0.23
CA LYS A 234 -10.90 7.26 -0.31
C LYS A 234 -10.44 8.13 0.86
N LEU A 235 -9.35 8.86 0.66
CA LEU A 235 -8.87 9.84 1.62
C LEU A 235 -8.64 11.16 0.89
N PRO A 236 -9.60 12.09 0.93
CA PRO A 236 -9.41 13.43 0.37
C PRO A 236 -8.24 14.16 1.03
N GLN A 237 -7.68 15.17 0.36
CA GLN A 237 -6.54 15.94 0.86
C GLN A 237 -6.74 16.48 2.28
N ARG A 238 -7.92 17.04 2.57
CA ARG A 238 -8.28 17.56 3.89
C ARG A 238 -8.20 16.50 5.00
N ASP A 239 -8.65 15.28 4.71
CA ASP A 239 -8.67 14.19 5.68
C ASP A 239 -7.28 13.60 5.92
N ARG A 240 -6.33 13.79 4.98
CA ARG A 240 -4.92 13.39 5.13
C ARG A 240 -4.21 14.19 6.23
N ASN A 241 -4.46 15.50 6.32
CA ASN A 241 -3.95 16.33 7.41
C ASN A 241 -4.43 15.81 8.77
N CYS A 242 -5.71 15.45 8.85
CA CYS A 242 -6.27 14.85 10.06
C CYS A 242 -5.64 13.49 10.35
N LEU A 243 -5.49 12.62 9.34
CA LEU A 243 -4.85 11.31 9.50
C LEU A 243 -3.41 11.45 10.02
N GLN A 244 -2.60 12.34 9.44
CA GLN A 244 -1.22 12.56 9.88
C GLN A 244 -1.16 12.97 11.36
N LYS A 245 -2.03 13.89 11.78
CA LYS A 245 -2.15 14.27 13.19
C LYS A 245 -2.56 13.07 14.06
N TYR A 246 -3.54 12.28 13.64
CA TYR A 246 -3.96 11.07 14.36
C TYR A 246 -2.82 10.05 14.48
N LEU A 247 -2.05 9.81 13.41
CA LEU A 247 -0.91 8.90 13.42
C LEU A 247 0.15 9.37 14.43
N GLN A 248 0.48 10.67 14.42
CA GLN A 248 1.43 11.28 15.38
C GLN A 248 0.96 11.14 16.83
N GLU A 249 -0.31 11.46 17.10
CA GLU A 249 -0.92 11.34 18.44
C GLU A 249 -0.93 9.89 18.95
N ASN A 250 -1.03 8.91 18.05
CA ASN A 250 -0.96 7.48 18.39
C ASN A 250 0.48 6.91 18.29
N GLY A 251 1.50 7.77 18.21
CA GLY A 251 2.90 7.36 18.21
C GLY A 251 3.39 6.70 16.92
N VAL A 252 2.62 6.79 15.84
CA VAL A 252 2.97 6.25 14.52
C VAL A 252 3.63 7.34 13.69
N THR A 253 4.96 7.40 13.79
CA THR A 253 5.81 8.34 13.05
C THR A 253 7.00 7.58 12.45
N SER A 254 7.60 8.10 11.37
CA SER A 254 8.71 7.42 10.70
C SER A 254 9.88 7.16 11.66
N THR A 255 10.22 8.12 12.52
CA THR A 255 11.31 7.98 13.51
C THR A 255 11.02 6.98 14.62
N LYS A 256 9.74 6.74 14.93
CA LYS A 256 9.34 5.69 15.88
C LYS A 256 9.29 4.31 15.22
N LEU A 257 8.69 4.20 14.03
CA LEU A 257 8.58 2.93 13.31
C LEU A 257 9.93 2.40 12.78
N PHE A 258 10.87 3.31 12.51
CA PHE A 258 12.22 3.00 12.09
C PHE A 258 13.19 3.72 13.03
N PRO A 259 13.48 3.14 14.21
CA PRO A 259 14.28 3.80 15.25
C PRO A 259 15.79 3.77 14.95
N ASP A 260 16.15 4.22 13.75
CA ASP A 260 17.51 4.40 13.25
C ASP A 260 17.57 5.54 12.21
N PHE A 261 18.72 5.72 11.56
CA PHE A 261 18.93 6.79 10.58
C PHE A 261 17.97 6.72 9.38
N GLU A 262 17.44 5.54 9.03
CA GLU A 262 16.45 5.44 7.96
C GLU A 262 15.12 6.09 8.39
N GLY A 263 14.75 6.03 9.67
CA GLY A 263 13.55 6.72 10.14
C GLY A 263 13.65 8.22 10.07
N VAL A 264 14.83 8.78 10.35
CA VAL A 264 15.09 10.22 10.17
C VAL A 264 14.99 10.59 8.69
N LYS A 265 15.65 9.83 7.82
CA LYS A 265 15.57 10.01 6.36
C LYS A 265 14.12 9.95 5.87
N LYS A 266 13.39 8.88 6.18
CA LYS A 266 11.97 8.71 5.80
C LYS A 266 11.09 9.83 6.33
N ASN A 267 11.36 10.34 7.53
CA ASN A 267 10.60 11.46 8.09
C ASN A 267 10.80 12.74 7.27
N ILE A 268 12.03 13.01 6.85
CA ILE A 268 12.37 14.16 6.02
C ILE A 268 11.74 14.01 4.64
N GLU A 269 11.99 12.89 3.94
CA GLU A 269 11.43 12.61 2.61
C GLU A 269 9.89 12.70 2.63
N PHE A 270 9.25 12.07 3.62
CA PHE A 270 7.80 12.14 3.75
C PHE A 270 7.30 13.57 4.01
N SER A 271 8.02 14.34 4.83
CA SER A 271 7.67 15.74 5.08
C SER A 271 7.84 16.59 3.82
N GLU A 272 8.88 16.36 3.02
CA GLU A 272 9.12 17.07 1.76
C GLU A 272 8.01 16.75 0.76
N ASP A 273 7.79 15.47 0.47
CA ASP A 273 6.74 14.98 -0.43
C ASP A 273 5.36 15.53 -0.03
N TYR A 274 5.06 15.50 1.27
CA TYR A 274 3.78 15.98 1.79
C TYR A 274 3.66 17.50 1.72
N ASN A 275 4.73 18.25 2.01
CA ASN A 275 4.73 19.70 1.93
C ASN A 275 4.53 20.17 0.48
N ILE A 276 5.15 19.50 -0.51
CA ILE A 276 4.90 19.78 -1.93
C ILE A 276 3.40 19.69 -2.24
N LEU A 277 2.75 18.60 -1.83
CA LEU A 277 1.32 18.39 -2.05
C LEU A 277 0.43 19.38 -1.28
N ARG A 278 0.84 19.79 -0.06
CA ARG A 278 0.12 20.77 0.75
C ARG A 278 0.24 22.17 0.19
N ASP A 279 1.44 22.58 -0.21
CA ASP A 279 1.68 23.93 -0.72
C ASP A 279 0.97 24.12 -2.08
N TRP A 280 0.82 23.05 -2.87
CA TRP A 280 -0.09 23.01 -4.03
C TRP A 280 -1.56 23.24 -3.68
N GLU A 281 -2.04 22.68 -2.56
CA GLU A 281 -3.40 22.92 -2.09
C GLU A 281 -3.62 24.39 -1.73
N ILE A 282 -2.63 25.03 -1.08
CA ILE A 282 -2.67 26.45 -0.70
C ILE A 282 -2.65 27.34 -1.94
N ALA A 283 -1.68 27.16 -2.84
CA ALA A 283 -1.58 27.94 -4.08
C ALA A 283 -2.86 27.88 -4.91
N TYR A 284 -3.55 26.73 -4.91
CA TYR A 284 -4.84 26.58 -5.58
C TYR A 284 -5.99 27.33 -4.91
N GLN A 285 -6.05 27.33 -3.57
CA GLN A 285 -7.08 28.11 -2.86
C GLN A 285 -6.94 29.62 -3.12
N GLU A 286 -5.71 30.08 -3.34
CA GLU A 286 -5.39 31.48 -3.63
C GLU A 286 -5.57 31.86 -5.11
N ALA A 287 -5.46 30.89 -6.03
CA ALA A 287 -5.64 31.08 -7.48
C ALA A 287 -6.59 30.04 -8.10
N PRO A 288 -7.92 30.11 -7.82
CA PRO A 288 -8.87 29.23 -8.44
C PRO A 288 -8.98 29.57 -9.92
N LEU A 289 -8.31 28.79 -10.78
CA LEU A 289 -8.72 28.66 -12.18
C LEU A 289 -10.25 28.58 -12.21
N HIS A 290 -10.91 29.37 -13.06
CA HIS A 290 -12.37 29.38 -13.24
C HIS A 290 -12.86 28.00 -13.74
N SER A 291 -12.87 27.02 -12.84
CA SER A 291 -12.97 25.59 -13.10
C SER A 291 -14.38 25.11 -13.38
N ASN A 292 -15.36 26.01 -13.28
CA ASN A 292 -16.75 25.72 -13.61
C ASN A 292 -16.98 25.59 -15.14
N PHE A 293 -15.98 25.88 -15.99
CA PHE A 293 -16.18 25.98 -17.45
C PHE A 293 -15.26 25.11 -18.33
N ILE A 294 -14.26 24.41 -17.78
CA ILE A 294 -13.27 23.66 -18.59
C ILE A 294 -13.23 22.18 -18.17
N ALA A 295 -13.43 21.28 -19.14
CA ALA A 295 -13.36 19.84 -18.93
C ALA A 295 -11.92 19.39 -18.63
N LYS A 296 -11.75 18.33 -17.82
CA LYS A 296 -10.44 17.81 -17.43
C LYS A 296 -9.60 17.38 -18.63
N GLU A 297 -10.24 16.78 -19.63
CA GLU A 297 -9.60 16.33 -20.86
C GLU A 297 -9.01 17.52 -21.64
N ASP A 298 -9.65 18.68 -21.56
CA ASP A 298 -9.16 19.90 -22.20
C ASP A 298 -8.00 20.51 -21.40
N LEU A 299 -8.06 20.51 -20.06
CA LEU A 299 -6.94 20.92 -19.21
C LEU A 299 -5.68 20.07 -19.46
N LEU A 300 -5.84 18.75 -19.62
CA LEU A 300 -4.75 17.83 -19.97
C LEU A 300 -4.16 18.11 -21.35
N LYS A 301 -5.00 18.43 -22.35
CA LYS A 301 -4.53 18.81 -23.68
C LYS A 301 -3.80 20.15 -23.65
N MET A 302 -4.31 21.13 -22.90
CA MET A 302 -3.65 22.43 -22.69
C MET A 302 -2.29 22.26 -22.01
N ALA A 303 -2.22 21.45 -20.95
CA ALA A 303 -0.97 21.15 -20.23
C ALA A 303 0.09 20.42 -21.08
N ASN A 304 -0.35 19.71 -22.13
CA ASN A 304 0.53 19.05 -23.09
C ASN A 304 0.82 19.92 -24.33
N GLY A 305 0.43 21.21 -24.32
CA GLY A 305 0.68 22.15 -25.40
C GLY A 305 -0.22 22.00 -26.62
N ASP A 306 -1.42 21.42 -26.49
CA ASP A 306 -2.37 21.32 -27.61
C ASP A 306 -2.95 22.70 -27.96
N GLN A 307 -2.32 23.35 -28.93
CA GLN A 307 -2.68 24.69 -29.38
C GLN A 307 -4.14 24.81 -29.82
N LYS A 308 -4.75 23.74 -30.37
CA LYS A 308 -6.16 23.81 -30.82
C LYS A 308 -7.13 23.95 -29.67
N VAL A 309 -6.87 23.25 -28.57
CA VAL A 309 -7.70 23.35 -27.37
C VAL A 309 -7.46 24.67 -26.67
N ILE A 310 -6.18 25.08 -26.57
CA ILE A 310 -5.78 26.38 -26.03
C ILE A 310 -6.51 27.51 -26.76
N ASP A 311 -6.46 27.54 -28.10
CA ASP A 311 -7.10 28.56 -28.93
C ASP A 311 -8.64 28.53 -28.80
N SER A 312 -9.23 27.34 -28.72
CA SER A 312 -10.69 27.19 -28.59
C SER A 312 -11.25 27.64 -27.23
N ARG A 313 -10.43 27.58 -26.18
CA ARG A 313 -10.80 27.92 -24.79
C ARG A 313 -10.37 29.33 -24.40
N LEU A 314 -9.36 29.89 -25.09
CA LEU A 314 -8.93 31.28 -24.98
C LEU A 314 -9.72 32.23 -25.89
N ASN A 315 -10.82 31.79 -26.51
CA ASN A 315 -11.64 32.66 -27.34
C ASN A 315 -12.23 33.80 -26.47
N THR A 316 -11.57 34.95 -26.52
CA THR A 316 -11.70 36.09 -25.61
C THR A 316 -12.91 36.97 -25.88
N ASP A 317 -13.86 36.52 -26.69
CA ASP A 317 -15.06 37.28 -27.06
C ASP A 317 -16.03 37.56 -25.89
N GLN A 318 -15.75 37.10 -24.67
CA GLN A 318 -16.53 37.40 -23.47
C GLN A 318 -15.73 37.98 -22.29
N LEU A 319 -14.43 38.26 -22.44
CA LEU A 319 -13.69 38.96 -21.38
C LEU A 319 -13.92 40.47 -21.56
N LYS A 320 -14.71 41.06 -20.65
CA LYS A 320 -14.81 42.53 -20.53
C LYS A 320 -13.40 43.10 -20.34
N GLU A 321 -13.09 44.16 -21.08
CA GLU A 321 -11.84 44.91 -20.98
C GLU A 321 -11.45 45.12 -19.50
N GLY A 322 -10.37 44.48 -19.04
CA GLY A 322 -9.86 44.69 -17.68
C GLY A 322 -8.93 43.62 -17.11
N GLU A 323 -8.98 42.36 -17.56
CA GLU A 323 -8.19 41.28 -16.95
C GLU A 323 -7.17 40.70 -17.93
N PHE A 324 -6.07 41.41 -18.15
CA PHE A 324 -4.84 40.82 -18.67
C PHE A 324 -3.82 40.76 -17.54
N PHE A 325 -3.45 39.55 -17.11
CA PHE A 325 -2.18 39.35 -16.40
C PHE A 325 -1.06 39.28 -17.44
N LEU A 326 -0.18 40.28 -17.41
CA LEU A 326 1.10 40.27 -18.11
C LEU A 326 1.98 39.16 -17.52
N PHE A 327 2.38 38.20 -18.35
CA PHE A 327 3.52 37.36 -18.06
C PHE A 327 4.80 38.18 -18.28
N HIS A 328 5.63 38.29 -17.24
CA HIS A 328 7.05 38.64 -17.32
C HIS A 328 7.86 37.54 -16.64
#